data_AF-A0A0B8P9U5-F1
#
_entry.id   AF-A0A0B8P9U5-F1
#
_cell.length_a   1.000
_cell.length_b   1.000
_cell.length_c   1.000
_cell.angle_alpha   90.00
_cell.angle_beta   90.00
_cell.angle_gamma   90.00
#
_symmetry.space_group_name_H-M   'P 1'
#
loop_
_entity.id
_entity.type
_entity.pdbx_description
1 polymer ?
#
loop_
_entity_poly.entity_id
_entity_poly.type
_entity_poly.pdbx_seq_one_letter_code
_entity_poly.pdbx_strand_id
1 'polypeptide(L)'
;MIGIVMFFVALFALLLGFPVAFTFGGIALIFGVWSEGWDMFAFMPYRIESIMQNTVLMAVPLFIFMGLVLQKTRLAEQLLEAMGRLFGGVRGGIAISTVVVGALLAASTGVVGASVVAMGLFHFL
;
A
#
# COMPACT_ATOMS: atom_id res chain seq x y z
N MET A 1 8.75 20.10 -21.71
CA MET A 1 8.38 19.00 -22.62
C MET A 1 8.82 17.63 -22.09
N ILE A 2 10.04 17.50 -21.53
CA ILE A 2 10.55 16.25 -20.92
C ILE A 2 9.59 15.59 -19.92
N GLY A 3 8.93 16.35 -19.04
CA GLY A 3 7.97 15.77 -18.08
C GLY A 3 6.77 15.05 -18.73
N ILE A 4 6.28 15.55 -19.86
CA ILE A 4 5.18 14.91 -20.61
C ILE A 4 5.67 13.61 -21.24
N VAL A 5 6.88 13.62 -21.84
CA VAL A 5 7.49 12.42 -22.42
C VAL A 5 7.75 11.36 -21.33
N MET A 6 8.28 11.78 -20.18
CA MET A 6 8.52 10.91 -19.03
C MET A 6 7.24 10.25 -18.52
N PHE A 7 6.13 11.00 -18.47
CA PHE A 7 4.82 10.48 -18.07
C PHE A 7 4.33 9.38 -19.01
N PHE A 8 4.35 9.60 -20.32
CA PHE A 8 3.90 8.58 -21.29
C PHE A 8 4.81 7.36 -21.29
N VAL A 9 6.13 7.54 -21.17
CA VAL A 9 7.07 6.40 -21.07
C VAL A 9 6.82 5.58 -19.80
N ALA A 10 6.60 6.24 -18.66
CA ALA A 10 6.23 5.55 -17.42
C ALA A 10 4.90 4.82 -17.54
N LEU A 11 3.90 5.43 -18.18
CA LEU A 11 2.60 4.80 -18.39
C LEU A 11 2.72 3.51 -19.21
N PHE A 12 3.44 3.55 -20.34
CA PHE A 12 3.66 2.36 -21.17
C PHE A 12 4.49 1.29 -20.46
N ALA A 13 5.51 1.68 -19.70
CA ALA A 13 6.33 0.75 -18.92
C ALA A 13 5.53 0.05 -17.81
N LEU A 14 4.59 0.75 -17.17
CA LEU A 14 3.67 0.15 -16.18
C LEU A 14 2.68 -0.81 -16.84
N LEU A 15 2.20 -0.51 -18.05
CA LEU A 15 1.31 -1.41 -18.80
C LEU A 15 2.00 -2.73 -19.20
N LEU A 16 3.32 -2.73 -19.35
CA LEU A 16 4.12 -3.94 -19.58
C LEU A 16 4.22 -4.84 -18.33
N GLY A 17 3.67 -4.42 -17.19
CA GLY A 17 3.59 -5.24 -15.97
C GLY A 17 4.88 -5.26 -15.15
N PHE A 18 5.84 -4.38 -15.43
CA PHE A 18 7.05 -4.27 -14.61
C PHE A 18 6.72 -3.73 -13.21
N PRO A 19 7.45 -4.17 -12.15
CA PRO A 19 7.20 -3.66 -10.81
C PRO A 19 7.37 -2.14 -10.76
N VAL A 20 6.42 -1.49 -10.10
CA VAL A 20 6.24 -0.04 -10.10
C VAL A 20 7.49 0.71 -9.62
N ALA A 21 8.14 0.19 -8.57
CA ALA A 21 9.34 0.77 -7.98
C ALA A 21 10.51 0.87 -8.99
N PHE A 22 10.76 -0.20 -9.74
CA PHE A 22 11.83 -0.22 -10.75
C PHE A 22 11.49 0.66 -11.94
N THR A 23 10.22 0.69 -12.34
CA THR A 23 9.76 1.51 -13.46
C THR A 23 9.96 3.00 -13.17
N PHE A 24 9.48 3.50 -12.02
CA PHE A 24 9.66 4.91 -11.67
C PHE A 24 11.13 5.25 -11.39
N GLY A 25 11.87 4.38 -10.70
CA GLY A 25 13.29 4.62 -10.40
C GLY A 25 14.15 4.67 -11.66
N GLY A 26 14.01 3.70 -12.56
CA GLY A 26 14.77 3.63 -13.81
C GLY A 26 14.45 4.79 -14.75
N ILE A 27 13.18 5.12 -14.92
CA ILE A 27 12.76 6.23 -15.78
C ILE A 27 13.21 7.58 -15.20
N ALA A 28 13.10 7.77 -13.88
CA ALA A 28 13.59 8.99 -13.23
C ALA A 28 15.11 9.16 -13.40
N LEU A 29 15.89 8.07 -13.36
CA LEU A 29 17.33 8.12 -13.60
C LEU A 29 17.66 8.42 -15.07
N ILE A 30 17.03 7.72 -16.02
CA ILE A 30 17.30 7.90 -17.46
C ILE A 30 16.95 9.32 -17.91
N PHE A 31 15.76 9.81 -17.56
CA PHE A 31 15.33 11.17 -17.92
C PHE A 31 16.03 12.24 -17.09
N GLY A 32 16.42 11.93 -15.84
CA GLY A 32 17.20 12.82 -15.00
C GLY A 32 18.59 13.10 -15.58
N VAL A 33 19.33 12.05 -15.95
CA VAL A 33 20.65 12.18 -16.60
C VAL A 33 20.52 12.80 -18.00
N TRP A 34 19.44 12.49 -18.74
CA TRP A 34 19.24 13.09 -20.06
C TRP A 34 18.94 14.60 -20.02
N SER A 35 18.36 15.10 -18.93
CA SER A 35 18.02 16.52 -18.78
C SER A 35 19.10 17.35 -18.11
N GLU A 36 19.66 16.87 -17.01
CA GLU A 36 20.60 17.61 -16.16
C GLU A 36 22.05 17.07 -16.24
N GLY A 37 22.29 16.01 -17.03
CA GLY A 37 23.61 15.39 -17.15
C GLY A 37 24.05 14.65 -15.89
N TRP A 38 25.37 14.45 -15.74
CA TRP A 38 25.96 13.80 -14.56
C TRP A 38 25.91 14.68 -13.31
N ASP A 39 25.70 15.98 -13.45
CA ASP A 39 25.58 16.92 -12.33
C ASP A 39 24.30 16.71 -11.50
N MET A 40 23.32 15.97 -12.03
CA MET A 40 22.16 15.49 -11.28
C MET A 40 22.56 14.82 -9.95
N PHE A 41 23.66 14.06 -9.95
CA PHE A 41 24.12 13.35 -8.76
C PHE A 41 24.66 14.29 -7.67
N ALA A 42 25.05 15.52 -8.01
CA ALA A 42 25.43 16.52 -7.02
C ALA A 42 24.25 16.91 -6.11
N PHE A 43 23.01 16.77 -6.59
CA PHE A 43 21.79 17.02 -5.80
C PHE A 43 21.33 15.79 -4.99
N MET A 44 21.97 14.63 -5.17
CA MET A 44 21.60 13.38 -4.49
C MET A 44 21.66 13.48 -2.96
N PRO A 45 22.68 14.10 -2.32
CA PRO A 45 22.73 14.26 -0.87
C PRO A 45 21.52 15.01 -0.31
N TYR A 46 21.11 16.10 -0.95
CA TYR A 46 19.92 16.88 -0.57
C TYR A 46 18.62 16.07 -0.72
N ARG A 47 18.53 15.23 -1.76
CA ARG A 47 17.39 14.32 -1.93
C ARG A 47 17.35 13.26 -0.84
N ILE A 48 18.49 12.69 -0.45
CA ILE A 48 18.57 11.69 0.62
C ILE A 48 18.15 12.31 1.95
N GLU A 49 18.67 13.48 2.30
CA GLU A 49 18.28 14.19 3.53
C GLU A 49 16.77 14.49 3.55
N SER A 50 16.23 14.98 2.44
CA SER A 50 14.79 15.25 2.29
C SER A 50 13.93 14.01 2.49
N ILE A 51 14.38 12.84 2.02
CA ILE A 51 13.70 11.56 2.23
C ILE A 51 13.80 11.12 3.69
N MET A 52 14.98 11.26 4.31
CA MET A 52 15.20 10.88 5.72
C MET A 52 14.37 11.72 6.69
N GLN A 53 14.18 13.01 6.40
CA GLN A 53 13.34 13.92 7.21
C GLN A 53 11.84 13.76 6.93
N ASN A 54 11.45 12.92 5.96
CA ASN A 54 10.05 12.77 5.58
C ASN A 54 9.28 11.94 6.62
N THR A 55 8.43 12.62 7.38
CA THR A 55 7.57 12.01 8.41
C THR A 55 6.55 11.02 7.85
N VAL A 56 6.19 11.12 6.57
CA VAL A 56 5.27 10.17 5.93
C VAL A 56 5.90 8.79 5.79
N LEU A 57 7.20 8.72 5.51
CA LEU A 57 7.90 7.43 5.39
C LEU A 57 8.03 6.73 6.74
N MET A 58 8.07 7.50 7.84
CA MET A 58 7.99 6.96 9.21
C MET A 58 6.64 6.31 9.51
N ALA A 59 5.57 6.73 8.84
CA ALA A 59 4.25 6.11 9.00
C ALA A 59 4.23 4.67 8.46
N VAL A 60 5.03 4.32 7.44
CA VAL A 60 5.00 2.97 6.84
C VAL A 60 5.38 1.87 7.85
N PRO A 61 6.52 1.95 8.58
CA PRO A 61 6.83 0.99 9.65
C PRO A 61 5.78 0.96 10.75
N LEU A 62 5.21 2.11 11.13
CA LEU A 62 4.18 2.21 12.17
C LEU A 62 2.86 1.55 11.74
N PHE A 63 2.46 1.68 10.48
CA PHE A 63 1.30 0.99 9.91
C PHE A 63 1.51 -0.52 9.87
N ILE A 64 2.71 -0.98 9.49
CA ILE A 64 3.07 -2.41 9.53
C ILE A 64 3.04 -2.92 10.98
N PHE A 65 3.62 -2.17 11.92
CA PHE A 65 3.63 -2.52 13.33
C PHE A 65 2.20 -2.66 13.89
N MET A 66 1.34 -1.68 13.63
CA MET A 66 -0.06 -1.75 14.05
C MET A 66 -0.79 -2.94 13.39
N GLY A 67 -0.55 -3.20 12.11
CA GLY A 67 -1.08 -4.37 11.42
C GLY A 67 -0.68 -5.69 12.09
N LEU A 68 0.60 -5.82 12.46
CA LEU A 68 1.12 -6.98 13.19
C LEU A 68 0.50 -7.09 14.59
N VAL A 69 0.35 -5.98 15.32
CA VAL A 69 -0.27 -5.96 16.65
C VAL A 69 -1.74 -6.41 16.57
N LEU A 70 -2.51 -5.90 15.61
CA LEU A 70 -3.91 -6.31 15.41
C LEU A 70 -4.04 -7.80 15.06
N GLN A 71 -3.13 -8.33 14.23
CA GLN A 71 -3.11 -9.76 13.89
C GLN A 71 -2.73 -10.63 15.09
N LYS A 72 -1.71 -10.23 15.86
CA LYS A 72 -1.24 -10.98 17.04
C LYS A 72 -2.23 -10.97 18.19
N THR A 73 -2.97 -9.88 18.38
CA THR A 73 -3.99 -9.75 19.41
C THR A 73 -5.32 -10.41 19.03
N ARG A 74 -5.46 -10.91 17.78
CA ARG A 74 -6.73 -11.43 17.24
C ARG A 74 -7.89 -10.44 17.32
N LEU A 75 -7.58 -9.15 17.43
CA LEU A 75 -8.58 -8.09 17.57
C LEU A 75 -9.44 -8.00 16.29
N ALA A 76 -8.85 -8.29 15.13
CA ALA A 76 -9.55 -8.39 13.86
C ALA A 76 -10.64 -9.50 13.85
N GLU A 77 -10.34 -10.69 14.37
CA GLU A 77 -11.30 -11.80 14.47
C GLU A 77 -12.42 -11.46 15.44
N GLN A 78 -12.09 -10.93 16.62
CA GLN A 78 -13.08 -10.55 17.63
C GLN A 78 -14.05 -9.48 17.12
N LEU A 79 -13.55 -8.51 16.35
CA LEU A 79 -14.41 -7.50 15.72
C LEU A 79 -15.33 -8.11 14.66
N LEU A 80 -14.83 -9.05 13.86
CA LEU A 80 -15.62 -9.73 12.85
C LEU A 80 -16.75 -10.56 13.48
N GLU A 81 -16.47 -11.32 14.54
CA GLU A 81 -17.47 -12.08 15.29
C GLU A 81 -18.52 -11.19 15.96
N ALA A 82 -18.08 -10.09 16.59
CA ALA A 82 -18.98 -9.13 17.23
C ALA A 82 -19.93 -8.48 16.23
N MET A 83 -19.42 -8.07 15.06
CA MET A 83 -20.24 -7.52 13.98
C MET A 83 -21.17 -8.57 13.37
N GLY A 84 -20.69 -9.81 13.21
CA GLY A 84 -21.52 -10.94 12.78
C GLY A 84 -22.70 -11.19 13.71
N ARG A 85 -22.51 -11.07 15.04
CA ARG A 85 -23.61 -11.16 16.02
C ARG A 85 -24.54 -9.96 15.96
N LEU A 86 -24.00 -8.75 15.75
CA LEU A 86 -24.79 -7.52 15.64
C LEU A 86 -25.73 -7.53 14.43
N PHE A 87 -25.25 -8.02 13.27
CA PHE A 87 -26.03 -8.08 12.04
C PHE A 87 -26.67 -9.45 11.77
N GLY A 88 -26.50 -10.44 12.66
CA GLY A 88 -26.93 -11.83 12.46
C GLY A 88 -28.44 -12.04 12.28
N GLY A 89 -29.27 -11.10 12.76
CA GLY A 89 -30.72 -11.12 12.53
C GLY A 89 -31.15 -10.66 11.14
N VAL A 90 -30.24 -10.10 10.34
CA VAL A 90 -30.54 -9.57 9.00
C VAL A 90 -30.13 -10.59 7.94
N ARG A 91 -31.00 -10.83 6.95
CA ARG A 91 -30.66 -11.66 5.78
C ARG A 91 -29.45 -11.04 5.07
N GLY A 92 -28.31 -11.75 5.06
CA GLY A 92 -27.04 -11.25 4.52
C GLY A 92 -26.13 -10.54 5.55
N GLY A 93 -26.47 -10.55 6.85
CA GLY A 93 -25.71 -9.87 7.90
C GLY A 93 -24.23 -10.26 8.00
N ILE A 94 -23.89 -11.49 7.65
CA ILE A 94 -22.49 -11.97 7.62
C ILE A 94 -21.70 -11.23 6.53
N ALA A 95 -22.28 -11.07 5.33
CA ALA A 95 -21.63 -10.36 4.23
C ALA A 95 -21.44 -8.87 4.53
N ILE A 96 -22.45 -8.22 5.13
CA ILE A 96 -22.37 -6.82 5.56
C ILE A 96 -21.24 -6.66 6.59
N SER A 97 -21.16 -7.57 7.56
CA SER A 97 -20.13 -7.55 8.60
C SER A 97 -18.71 -7.68 8.00
N THR A 98 -18.51 -8.58 7.04
CA THR A 98 -17.21 -8.76 6.38
C THR A 98 -16.78 -7.53 5.59
N VAL A 99 -17.68 -6.89 4.84
CA VAL A 99 -17.34 -5.69 4.06
C VAL A 99 -17.00 -4.52 4.98
N VAL A 100 -17.80 -4.28 6.02
CA VAL A 100 -17.59 -3.16 6.95
C VAL A 100 -16.31 -3.34 7.76
N VAL A 101 -16.13 -4.51 8.40
CA VAL A 101 -14.92 -4.79 9.19
C VAL A 101 -13.70 -4.85 8.31
N GLY A 102 -13.80 -5.47 7.13
CA GLY A 102 -12.73 -5.51 6.13
C GLY A 102 -12.29 -4.11 5.70
N ALA A 103 -13.24 -3.21 5.43
CA ALA A 103 -12.94 -1.82 5.07
C ALA A 103 -12.27 -1.05 6.21
N LEU A 104 -12.76 -1.18 7.45
CA LEU A 104 -12.19 -0.49 8.62
C LEU A 104 -10.76 -0.96 8.92
N LEU A 105 -10.52 -2.27 8.88
CA LEU A 105 -9.20 -2.84 9.10
C LEU A 105 -8.24 -2.50 7.96
N ALA A 106 -8.72 -2.52 6.71
CA ALA A 106 -7.93 -2.13 5.53
C ALA A 106 -7.52 -0.66 5.57
N ALA A 107 -8.45 0.24 5.92
CA ALA A 107 -8.17 1.66 6.06
C ALA A 107 -7.12 1.94 7.13
N SER A 108 -7.16 1.20 8.25
CA SER A 108 -6.24 1.41 9.36
C SER A 108 -4.85 0.86 9.05
N THR A 109 -4.73 -0.37 8.55
CA THR A 109 -3.44 -1.07 8.44
C THR A 109 -2.81 -1.04 7.05
N GLY A 110 -3.54 -0.59 6.01
CA GLY A 110 -3.04 -0.44 4.63
C GLY A 110 -2.69 -1.73 3.89
N VAL A 111 -2.61 -2.88 4.57
CA VAL A 111 -2.12 -4.17 4.04
C VAL A 111 -3.06 -5.32 4.44
N VAL A 112 -4.36 -5.16 4.23
CA VAL A 112 -5.35 -6.19 4.61
C VAL A 112 -5.72 -7.12 3.46
N GLY A 113 -5.52 -6.70 2.21
CA GLY A 113 -5.86 -7.52 1.04
C GLY A 113 -5.22 -8.91 1.06
N ALA A 114 -3.95 -9.01 1.48
CA ALA A 114 -3.26 -10.30 1.58
C ALA A 114 -3.79 -11.17 2.74
N SER A 115 -4.07 -10.55 3.90
CA SER A 115 -4.47 -11.28 5.11
C SER A 115 -5.94 -11.73 5.08
N VAL A 116 -6.85 -10.91 4.53
CA VAL A 116 -8.28 -11.27 4.40
C VAL A 116 -8.51 -12.30 3.30
N VAL A 117 -7.72 -12.30 2.22
CA VAL A 117 -7.77 -13.39 1.23
C VAL A 117 -7.33 -14.71 1.87
N ALA A 118 -6.27 -14.71 2.69
CA ALA A 118 -5.84 -15.90 3.40
C ALA A 118 -6.88 -16.39 4.42
N MET A 119 -7.40 -15.51 5.30
CA MET A 119 -8.43 -15.87 6.28
C MET A 119 -9.74 -16.30 5.62
N GLY A 120 -10.13 -15.66 4.52
CA GLY A 120 -11.28 -16.05 3.71
C GLY A 120 -11.10 -17.45 3.12
N LEU A 121 -9.94 -17.78 2.56
CA LEU A 121 -9.65 -19.14 2.08
C LEU A 121 -9.72 -20.18 3.20
N PHE A 122 -9.23 -19.88 4.42
CA PHE A 122 -9.31 -20.82 5.54
C PHE A 122 -10.71 -20.95 6.15
N HIS A 123 -11.55 -19.93 6.05
CA HIS A 123 -12.90 -19.94 6.63
C HIS A 123 -13.98 -20.43 5.65
N PHE A 124 -13.75 -20.27 4.34
CA PHE A 124 -14.67 -20.73 3.28
C PHE A 124 -14.32 -22.10 2.68
N LEU A 125 -13.20 -22.73 3.07
CA LEU A 125 -12.90 -24.17 2.89
C LEU A 125 -13.29 -24.93 4.16
#